data_AF-A0A7W6X7N5-F1
#
_entry.id   AF-A0A7W6X7N5-F1
#
_cell.length_a   1.000
_cell.length_b   1.000
_cell.length_c   1.000
_cell.angle_alpha   90.00
_cell.angle_beta   90.00
_cell.angle_gamma   90.00
#
_symmetry.space_group_name_H-M   'P 1'
#
loop_
_entity.id
_entity.type
_entity.pdbx_description
1 polymer ?
#
loop_
_entity_poly.entity_id
_entity_poly.type
_entity_poly.pdbx_seq_one_letter_code
_entity_poly.pdbx_strand_id
1 'polypeptide(L)' 'MSTVAKLLARKRALMKRLESDPGPNEREEIERLLARIETALSLLEPGDAAAPSEE' A
#
# COMPACT_ATOMS: atom_id res chain seq x y z
N MET A 1 -0.82 11.00 -16.15
CA MET A 1 -0.61 9.79 -15.31
C MET A 1 -1.50 9.89 -14.09
N SER A 2 -2.34 8.88 -13.83
CA SER A 2 -3.21 8.87 -12.65
C SER A 2 -2.41 8.65 -11.36
N THR A 3 -2.80 9.33 -10.27
CA THR A 3 -2.21 9.18 -8.94
C THR A 3 -2.29 7.73 -8.46
N VAL A 4 -3.39 7.04 -8.77
CA VAL A 4 -3.59 5.60 -8.52
C VAL A 4 -2.54 4.75 -9.25
N ALA A 5 -2.25 5.06 -10.51
CA ALA A 5 -1.25 4.32 -11.29
C ALA A 5 0.17 4.46 -10.71
N LYS A 6 0.53 5.65 -10.19
CA LYS A 6 1.81 5.86 -9.49
C LYS A 6 1.89 5.05 -8.20
N LEU A 7 0.81 4.99 -7.43
CA LEU A 7 0.73 4.22 -6.19
C LEU A 7 0.83 2.71 -6.45
N LEU A 8 0.11 2.20 -7.46
CA LEU A 8 0.18 0.80 -7.87
C LEU A 8 1.56 0.40 -8.39
N ALA A 9 2.20 1.26 -9.19
CA ALA A 9 3.58 1.02 -9.64
C ALA A 9 4.55 0.92 -8.46
N ARG A 10 4.37 1.76 -7.45
CA ARG A 10 5.18 1.77 -6.22
C ARG A 10 4.95 0.52 -5.37
N LYS A 11 3.70 0.06 -5.22
CA LYS A 11 3.35 -1.21 -4.56
C LYS A 11 4.02 -2.41 -5.23
N ARG A 12 4.00 -2.48 -6.56
CA ARG A 12 4.67 -3.56 -7.32
C ARG A 12 6.19 -3.57 -7.14
N ALA A 13 6.83 -2.39 -7.12
CA ALA A 13 8.27 -2.30 -6.87
C ALA A 13 8.66 -2.77 -5.46
N LEU A 14 7.83 -2.45 -4.46
CA LEU A 14 8.00 -2.89 -3.07
C LEU A 14 7.79 -4.40 -2.92
N MET A 15 6.79 -4.98 -3.58
CA MET A 15 6.57 -6.43 -3.60
C MET A 15 7.76 -7.18 -4.22
N LYS A 16 8.33 -6.66 -5.32
CA LYS A 16 9.56 -7.22 -5.91
C LYS A 16 10.76 -7.23 -4.96
N ARG A 17 10.89 -6.21 -4.11
CA ARG A 17 11.92 -6.20 -3.06
C ARG A 17 11.64 -7.25 -2.00
N LEU A 18 10.38 -7.43 -1.61
CA LEU A 18 9.92 -8.51 -0.71
C LEU A 18 10.20 -9.91 -1.27
N GLU A 19 10.02 -10.11 -2.57
CA GLU A 19 10.36 -11.37 -3.26
C GLU A 19 11.86 -11.68 -3.26
N SER A 20 12.71 -10.67 -3.07
CA SER A 20 14.17 -10.84 -2.96
C SER A 20 14.62 -11.17 -1.52
N ASP A 21 13.69 -11.54 -0.64
CA ASP A 21 13.91 -11.88 0.76
C ASP A 21 14.74 -10.82 1.52
N PRO A 22 14.23 -9.58 1.61
CA PRO A 22 14.93 -8.51 2.28
C PRO A 22 14.96 -8.78 3.78
N GLY A 23 16.03 -8.36 4.45
CA GLY A 23 16.19 -8.59 5.89
C GLY A 23 15.02 -8.05 6.72
N PRO A 24 14.84 -8.49 7.97
CA PRO A 24 13.67 -8.19 8.80
C PRO A 24 13.37 -6.69 8.94
N ASN A 25 14.41 -5.86 9.01
CA ASN A 25 14.26 -4.39 9.08
C ASN A 25 13.76 -3.79 7.76
N GLU A 26 14.30 -4.24 6.62
CA GLU A 26 13.82 -3.80 5.30
C GLU A 26 12.40 -4.30 5.04
N ARG A 27 12.09 -5.53 5.46
CA ARG A 27 10.75 -6.11 5.35
C ARG A 27 9.72 -5.27 6.11
N GLU A 28 10.01 -4.90 7.36
CA GLU A 28 9.14 -4.00 8.13
C GLU A 28 8.95 -2.64 7.46
N GLU A 29 10.02 -2.05 6.93
CA GLU A 29 9.93 -0.76 6.24
C GLU A 29 9.09 -0.87 4.97
N ILE A 30 9.26 -1.95 4.21
CA ILE A 30 8.46 -2.26 3.01
C ILE A 30 6.98 -2.46 3.38
N GLU A 31 6.68 -3.20 4.45
CA GLU A 31 5.31 -3.40 4.94
C GLU A 31 4.66 -2.08 5.37
N ARG A 32 5.37 -1.19 6.07
CA ARG A 32 4.87 0.16 6.40
C ARG A 32 4.59 1.00 5.16
N LEU A 33 5.48 0.94 4.16
CA LEU A 33 5.30 1.65 2.90
C LEU A 33 4.10 1.11 2.11
N LEU A 34 3.90 -0.20 2.10
CA LEU A 34 2.74 -0.85 1.48
C LEU A 34 1.43 -0.42 2.16
N ALA A 35 1.36 -0.47 3.49
CA ALA A 35 0.17 -0.05 4.24
C ALA A 35 -0.21 1.41 3.93
N ARG A 36 0.77 2.32 3.88
CA ARG A 36 0.53 3.73 3.53
C ARG A 36 0.03 3.90 2.09
N ILE A 37 0.51 3.08 1.15
CA ILE A 37 0.04 3.08 -0.24
C ILE A 37 -1.40 2.58 -0.30
N GLU A 38 -1.75 1.53 0.43
CA GLU A 38 -3.12 1.01 0.48
C GLU A 38 -4.08 2.02 1.11
N THR A 39 -3.72 2.66 2.22
CA THR A 39 -4.52 3.76 2.77
C THR A 39 -4.70 4.89 1.76
N ALA A 40 -3.64 5.30 1.06
CA ALA A 40 -3.74 6.34 0.04
C ALA A 40 -4.61 5.91 -1.15
N LEU A 41 -4.60 4.63 -1.53
CA LEU A 41 -5.47 4.08 -2.56
C LEU A 41 -6.93 4.06 -2.10
N SER A 42 -7.23 3.61 -0.88
CA SER A 42 -8.58 3.65 -0.30
C SER A 42 -9.13 5.06 -0.16
N LEU A 43 -8.28 6.07 0.12
CA LEU A 43 -8.70 7.48 0.13
C LEU A 43 -8.95 8.04 -1.27
N LEU A 44 -8.32 7.47 -2.29
CA LEU A 44 -8.47 7.86 -3.70
C LEU A 44 -9.59 7.10 -4.42
N GLU A 45 -10.00 5.93 -3.91
CA GLU A 45 -11.22 5.25 -4.32
C GLU A 45 -12.39 5.84 -3.49
N PRO A 46 -13.28 6.64 -4.10
CA PRO A 46 -14.39 7.27 -3.40
C PRO A 46 -15.54 6.29 -3.05
N GLY A 47 -15.24 5.06 -2.61
CA GLY A 47 -16.23 4.01 -2.42
C GLY A 47 -16.03 3.05 -1.24
N ASP A 48 -14.89 3.05 -0.57
CA ASP A 48 -14.62 2.08 0.52
C ASP A 48 -13.89 2.74 1.70
N ALA A 49 -14.33 3.94 2.08
CA ALA A 49 -13.99 4.49 3.38
C ALA A 49 -15.04 3.99 4.38
N ALA A 50 -14.73 2.84 5.00
CA ALA A 50 -15.18 2.43 6.32
C ALA A 50 -16.55 2.99 6.75
N ALA A 51 -17.61 2.21 6.54
CA ALA A 51 -18.72 2.29 7.47
C ALA A 51 -18.16 1.91 8.85
N PRO A 52 -18.19 2.81 9.86
CA PRO A 52 -18.10 2.33 11.22
C PRO A 52 -19.39 1.53 11.41
N SER A 53 -19.28 0.20 11.46
CA SER A 53 -20.35 -0.62 12.03
C SER A 53 -20.38 -0.30 13.53
N GLU A 54 -21.08 0.78 13.87
CA GLU A 54 -21.67 0.98 15.18
C GLU A 54 -23.03 0.25 15.17
N GLU A 55 -23.10 -0.90 15.85
CA GLU A 55 -24.33 -1.41 16.46
C GLU A 55 -24.01 -2.03 17.82
#